data_AF-A0A2G5WZ87-F1
#
_entry.id   AF-A0A2G5WZ87-F1
#
_cell.length_a   1.000
_cell.length_b   1.000
_cell.length_c   1.000
_cell.angle_alpha   90.00
_cell.angle_beta   90.00
_cell.angle_gamma   90.00
#
_symmetry.space_group_name_H-M   'P 1'
#
loop_
_entity.id
_entity.type
_entity.pdbx_description
1 polymer ?
#
loop_
_entity_poly.entity_id
_entity_poly.type
_entity_poly.pdbx_seq_one_letter_code
_entity_poly.pdbx_strand_id
1 'polypeptide(L)'
;MDITKEAKAYIQSLLKEQQAEGLRIYALEGCCGPQIGLSLDMPEESDTVSLINDIQVAISTLALGLLDNLTLDFETEGEQSGLVMIGAPNNC
;
A
#
# COMPACT_ATOMS: atom_id res chain seq x y z
N MET A 1 -4.65 -7.14 -6.08
CA MET A 1 -3.43 -6.38 -5.72
C MET A 1 -2.22 -7.26 -5.88
N ASP A 2 -1.20 -6.74 -6.55
CA ASP A 2 0.11 -7.35 -6.65
C ASP A 2 1.15 -6.44 -5.99
N ILE A 3 2.21 -7.04 -5.42
CA ILE A 3 3.34 -6.30 -4.85
C ILE A 3 4.59 -6.82 -5.56
N THR A 4 5.35 -5.92 -6.18
CA THR A 4 6.59 -6.30 -6.85
C THR A 4 7.64 -6.75 -5.84
N LYS A 5 8.67 -7.46 -6.32
CA LYS A 5 9.76 -7.92 -5.46
C LYS A 5 10.52 -6.75 -4.83
N GLU A 6 10.65 -5.65 -5.57
CA GLU A 6 11.32 -4.43 -5.12
C GLU A 6 10.51 -3.75 -4.01
N ALA A 7 9.21 -3.57 -4.22
CA ALA A 7 8.30 -3.08 -3.19
C ALA A 7 8.31 -3.96 -1.94
N LYS A 8 8.27 -5.29 -2.10
CA LYS A 8 8.36 -6.23 -0.97
C LYS A 8 9.64 -6.00 -0.15
N ALA A 9 10.80 -5.94 -0.82
CA ALA A 9 12.09 -5.78 -0.13
C ALA A 9 12.18 -4.45 0.63
N TYR A 10 11.67 -3.37 0.02
CA TYR A 10 11.62 -2.05 0.65
C TYR A 10 10.67 -2.06 1.86
N ILE A 11 9.45 -2.56 1.70
CA ILE A 11 8.46 -2.66 2.78
C ILE A 11 9.00 -3.50 3.94
N GLN A 12 9.59 -4.67 3.67
CA GLN A 12 10.18 -5.50 4.72
C GLN A 12 11.30 -4.80 5.49
N SER A 13 12.12 -4.02 4.79
CA SER A 13 13.17 -3.20 5.42
C SER A 13 12.53 -2.14 6.32
N LEU A 14 11.56 -1.40 5.79
CA LEU A 14 10.86 -0.33 6.49
C LEU A 14 10.08 -0.84 7.72
N LEU A 15 9.40 -1.99 7.62
CA LEU A 15 8.72 -2.66 8.73
C LEU A 15 9.71 -3.02 9.84
N LYS A 16 10.89 -3.55 9.47
CA LYS A 16 11.92 -3.89 10.43
C LYS A 16 12.52 -2.66 11.09
N GLU A 17 12.72 -1.59 10.34
CA GLU A 17 13.25 -0.31 10.85
C GLU A 17 12.27 0.37 11.80
N GLN A 18 10.98 0.38 11.46
CA GLN A 18 9.93 1.00 12.27
C GLN A 18 9.33 0.05 13.33
N GLN A 19 9.84 -1.19 13.41
CA GLN A 19 9.29 -2.25 14.27
C GLN A 19 7.77 -2.45 14.08
N ALA A 20 7.30 -2.26 12.86
CA ALA A 20 5.91 -2.42 12.49
C ALA A 20 5.64 -3.88 12.10
N GLU A 21 4.45 -4.37 12.45
CA GLU A 21 4.04 -5.76 12.19
C GLU A 21 3.52 -5.95 10.76
N GLY A 22 3.09 -4.87 10.11
CA GLY A 22 2.50 -4.90 8.79
C GLY A 22 2.32 -3.53 8.15
N LEU A 23 1.85 -3.54 6.91
CA LEU A 23 1.53 -2.35 6.14
C LEU A 23 0.02 -2.12 6.17
N ARG A 24 -0.41 -0.87 6.32
CA ARG A 24 -1.80 -0.46 6.26
C ARG A 24 -2.08 0.32 4.98
N ILE A 25 -3.08 -0.11 4.24
CA ILE A 25 -3.58 0.53 3.02
C ILE A 25 -4.97 1.09 3.32
N TYR A 26 -5.13 2.39 3.13
CA TYR A 26 -6.39 3.08 3.32
C TYR A 26 -6.71 3.95 2.11
N ALA A 27 -7.98 4.22 1.87
CA ALA A 27 -8.41 5.13 0.83
C ALA A 27 -9.05 6.36 1.47
N LEU A 28 -8.68 7.54 0.99
CA LEU A 28 -9.28 8.80 1.36
C LEU A 28 -10.12 9.31 0.19
N GLU A 29 -11.32 9.80 0.49
CA GLU A 29 -12.15 10.47 -0.52
C GLU A 29 -11.51 11.82 -0.87
N GLY A 30 -10.86 11.88 -2.03
CA GLY A 30 -10.30 13.12 -2.58
C GLY A 30 -11.29 13.82 -3.52
N CYS A 31 -11.07 15.12 -3.72
CA CYS A 31 -11.83 15.92 -4.69
C CYS A 31 -11.77 15.36 -6.13
N CYS A 32 -10.66 14.68 -6.48
CA CYS A 32 -10.41 14.08 -7.79
C CYS A 32 -10.40 12.55 -7.75
N GLY A 33 -11.21 11.94 -6.87
CA GLY A 33 -11.30 10.49 -6.71
C GLY A 33 -10.57 9.96 -5.46
N PRO A 34 -10.73 8.66 -5.18
CA PRO A 34 -10.17 8.05 -3.99
C PRO A 34 -8.63 8.04 -4.06
N GLN A 35 -7.99 8.68 -3.10
CA GLN A 35 -6.54 8.66 -2.93
C GLN A 35 -6.17 7.50 -2.02
N ILE A 36 -5.39 6.55 -2.53
CA ILE A 36 -4.86 5.47 -1.70
C ILE A 36 -3.66 6.01 -0.91
N GLY A 37 -3.68 5.84 0.40
CA GLY A 37 -2.59 6.09 1.31
C GLY A 37 -2.00 4.78 1.84
N LEU A 38 -0.72 4.86 2.21
CA LEU A 38 0.04 3.77 2.82
C LEU A 38 0.58 4.24 4.17
N SER A 39 0.46 3.39 5.17
CA SER A 39 0.93 3.61 6.54
C SER A 39 1.53 2.30 7.07
N LEU A 40 2.32 2.37 8.14
CA LEU A 40 2.85 1.20 8.85
C LEU A 40 2.19 1.03 10.22
N ASP A 41 1.03 1.67 10.41
CA ASP A 41 0.25 1.58 11.63
C ASP A 41 -0.42 0.22 11.77
N MET A 42 -0.85 -0.08 12.99
CA MET A 42 -1.66 -1.28 13.26
C MET A 42 -2.97 -1.26 12.46
N PRO A 43 -3.50 -2.43 12.05
CA PRO A 43 -4.83 -2.53 11.47
C PRO A 43 -5.89 -1.94 12.40
N GLU A 44 -6.83 -1.19 11.83
CA GLU A 44 -8.05 -0.80 12.54
C GLU A 44 -9.05 -1.96 12.62
N GLU A 45 -10.02 -1.88 13.53
CA GLU A 45 -11.04 -2.93 13.72
C GLU A 45 -11.86 -3.23 12.45
N SER A 46 -12.01 -2.23 11.58
CA SER A 46 -12.70 -2.33 10.29
C SER A 46 -11.81 -2.76 9.13
N ASP A 47 -10.51 -2.93 9.36
CA ASP A 47 -9.57 -3.30 8.32
C ASP A 47 -9.52 -4.81 8.13
N THR A 48 -9.43 -5.23 6.88
CA THR A 48 -9.21 -6.63 6.52
C THR A 48 -7.72 -6.90 6.40
N VAL A 49 -7.18 -7.68 7.32
CA VAL A 49 -5.78 -8.10 7.27
C VAL A 49 -5.63 -9.27 6.30
N SER A 50 -4.84 -9.07 5.27
CA SER A 50 -4.49 -10.07 4.26
C SER A 50 -2.98 -10.30 4.24
N LEU A 51 -2.57 -11.56 4.05
CA LEU A 51 -1.16 -11.88 3.86
C LEU A 51 -0.84 -11.86 2.37
N ILE A 52 -0.17 -10.81 1.90
CA ILE A 52 0.20 -10.63 0.49
C ILE A 52 1.72 -10.70 0.38
N ASN A 53 2.25 -11.67 -0.39
CA ASN A 53 3.69 -11.83 -0.56
C ASN A 53 4.46 -11.96 0.78
N ASP A 54 3.90 -12.69 1.76
CA ASP A 54 4.42 -12.83 3.14
C ASP A 54 4.46 -11.54 3.96
N ILE A 55 3.85 -10.46 3.49
CA ILE A 55 3.67 -9.22 4.23
C ILE A 55 2.24 -9.18 4.76
N GLN A 56 2.09 -8.84 6.04
CA GLN A 56 0.79 -8.60 6.63
C GLN A 56 0.30 -7.22 6.17
N VAL A 57 -0.77 -7.20 5.39
CA VAL A 57 -1.33 -5.99 4.79
C VAL A 57 -2.74 -5.77 5.33
N ALA A 58 -2.92 -4.73 6.12
CA ALA A 58 -4.21 -4.27 6.60
C ALA A 58 -4.87 -3.41 5.52
N ILE A 59 -6.07 -3.79 5.08
CA ILE A 59 -6.77 -3.11 4.00
C ILE A 59 -8.06 -2.50 4.56
N SER A 60 -8.17 -1.18 4.49
CA SER A 60 -9.40 -0.49 4.85
C SER A 60 -10.54 -0.88 3.91
N THR A 61 -11.76 -0.89 4.45
CA THR A 61 -12.98 -1.21 3.69
C THR A 61 -13.14 -0.33 2.43
N LEU A 62 -12.69 0.94 2.48
CA LEU A 62 -12.72 1.83 1.32
C LEU A 62 -11.68 1.46 0.24
N ALA A 63 -10.54 0.88 0.63
CA ALA A 63 -9.48 0.47 -0.28
C ALA A 63 -9.72 -0.92 -0.87
N LEU A 64 -10.47 -1.79 -0.18
CA LEU A 64 -10.75 -3.18 -0.58
C LEU A 64 -11.20 -3.31 -2.04
N GLY A 65 -12.13 -2.46 -2.49
CA GLY A 65 -12.65 -2.49 -3.86
C GLY A 65 -11.72 -1.86 -4.91
N LEU A 66 -10.71 -1.11 -4.49
CA LEU A 66 -9.75 -0.43 -5.38
C LEU A 66 -8.54 -1.31 -5.64
N LEU A 67 -8.14 -2.13 -4.67
CA LEU A 67 -6.94 -2.95 -4.70
C LEU A 67 -6.94 -4.07 -5.76
N ASP A 68 -8.09 -4.48 -6.28
CA ASP A 68 -8.19 -5.64 -7.18
C ASP A 68 -7.26 -5.51 -8.40
N ASN A 69 -7.17 -4.30 -8.97
CA ASN A 69 -6.36 -3.99 -10.16
C ASN A 69 -5.12 -3.13 -9.86
N LEU A 70 -4.74 -2.98 -8.60
CA LEU A 70 -3.58 -2.18 -8.21
C LEU A 70 -2.33 -3.04 -8.08
N THR A 71 -1.21 -2.52 -8.55
CA THR A 71 0.12 -3.07 -8.30
C THR A 71 0.92 -2.06 -7.51
N LEU A 72 1.44 -2.48 -6.36
CA LEU A 72 2.39 -1.69 -5.59
C LEU A 72 3.79 -2.00 -6.07
N ASP A 73 4.47 -0.97 -6.54
CA ASP A 73 5.84 -1.03 -6.99
C ASP A 73 6.72 -0.07 -6.17
N PHE A 74 8.03 -0.26 -6.26
CA PHE A 74 9.01 0.64 -5.67
C PHE A 74 9.90 1.16 -6.77
N GLU A 75 9.74 2.44 -7.08
CA GLU A 75 10.55 3.10 -8.08
C GLU A 75 11.58 4.00 -7.41
N THR A 76 12.79 3.90 -7.94
CA THR A 76 13.91 4.79 -7.63
C THR A 76 14.10 5.69 -8.84
N GLU A 77 13.41 6.83 -8.87
CA GLU A 77 13.54 7.81 -9.95
C GLU A 77 14.49 8.94 -9.50
N GLY A 78 15.74 8.86 -9.95
CA GLY A 78 16.78 9.84 -9.61
C GLY A 78 17.11 9.86 -8.11
N GLU A 79 16.92 11.01 -7.48
CA GLU A 79 17.17 11.21 -6.03
C GLU A 79 15.97 10.81 -5.15
N GLN A 80 14.81 10.51 -5.76
CA GLN A 80 13.59 10.16 -5.04
C GLN A 80 13.31 8.68 -5.19
N SER A 81 13.31 7.97 -4.07
CA SER A 81 12.91 6.56 -4.00
C SER A 81 11.63 6.46 -3.21
N GLY A 82 10.63 5.78 -3.75
CA GLY A 82 9.31 5.75 -3.14
C GLY A 82 8.44 4.60 -3.63
N LEU A 83 7.44 4.28 -2.82
CA LEU A 83 6.39 3.34 -3.21
C LEU A 83 5.43 4.04 -4.15
N VAL A 84 5.13 3.40 -5.28
CA VAL A 84 4.21 3.89 -6.30
C VAL A 84 3.10 2.86 -6.52
N MET A 85 1.89 3.35 -6.81
CA MET A 85 0.75 2.48 -7.13
C MET A 85 0.42 2.59 -8.60
N ILE A 86 0.60 1.47 -9.29
CA ILE A 86 0.33 1.33 -10.72
C ILE A 86 -1.09 0.76 -10.89
N GLY A 87 -1.85 1.32 -11.84
CA GLY A 87 -3.21 0.89 -12.15
C GLY A 87 -4.31 1.68 -11.44
N ALA A 88 -3.96 2.66 -10.62
CA ALA A 88 -4.95 3.58 -10.05
C ALA A 88 -5.60 4.39 -11.18
N PRO A 89 -6.94 4.56 -11.19
CA PRO A 89 -7.60 5.33 -12.23
C PRO A 89 -7.13 6.79 -12.16
N ASN A 90 -6.22 7.15 -13.07
CA ASN A 90 -5.81 8.54 -13.32
C ASN A 90 -6.94 9.25 -14.08
N ASN A 91 -8.01 9.62 -13.37
CA ASN A 91 -9.00 10.54 -13.91
C ASN A 91 -8.81 11.91 -13.26
N CYS A 92 -7.77 12.61 -13.72
CA CYS A 92 -7.68 14.06 -13.61
C CYS A 92 -6.94 14.63 -14.81
#